data_AF-A0A945HDW9-F1
#
_entry.id   AF-A0A945HDW9-F1
#
_cell.length_a   1.000
_cell.length_b   1.000
_cell.length_c   1.000
_cell.angle_alpha   90.00
_cell.angle_beta   90.00
_cell.angle_gamma   90.00
#
_symmetry.space_group_name_H-M   'P 1'
#
loop_
_entity.id
_entity.type
_entity.pdbx_description
1 polymer ?
#
loop_
_entity_poly.entity_id
_entity_poly.type
_entity_poly.pdbx_seq_one_letter_code
_entity_poly.pdbx_strand_id
1 'polypeptide(L)'
;MHEKPLRGRHPTWAVLALCLLLGACGGREADPAPAAVRQLVARVVATHPHDPAAFTQGLELVGGRLYETTGLNTASGIREVDRATGRVLRSAPLDDTWFGEGFTSMGDGRAVQLTWKSGRAVVWDLATFDVVGTFAYGGQ
;
A
#
# COMPACT_ATOMS: atom_id res chain seq x y z
N MET A 1 22.81 -85.22 49.29
CA MET A 1 23.81 -84.33 48.68
C MET A 1 23.03 -83.25 47.96
N HIS A 2 23.18 -81.99 48.41
CA HIS A 2 23.01 -80.72 47.67
C HIS A 2 21.74 -80.55 46.78
N GLU A 3 20.83 -79.57 46.95
CA GLU A 3 20.94 -78.20 47.47
C GLU A 3 19.57 -77.65 47.97
N LYS A 4 19.65 -76.74 48.95
CA LYS A 4 18.72 -75.63 49.24
C LYS A 4 19.31 -74.38 48.56
N PRO A 5 18.64 -73.21 48.56
CA PRO A 5 17.23 -72.86 48.31
C PRO A 5 17.16 -71.70 47.29
N LEU A 6 15.99 -71.08 47.04
CA LEU A 6 15.78 -69.63 46.82
C LEU A 6 14.25 -69.45 46.67
N ARG A 7 13.55 -68.89 47.68
CA ARG A 7 13.08 -67.49 47.74
C ARG A 7 12.57 -66.99 46.36
N GLY A 8 11.36 -66.48 46.18
CA GLY A 8 10.32 -66.11 47.13
C GLY A 8 9.05 -65.73 46.35
N ARG A 9 7.92 -65.78 47.06
CA ARG A 9 6.68 -65.13 46.64
C ARG A 9 6.91 -63.62 46.63
N HIS A 10 6.48 -62.91 45.59
CA HIS A 10 5.70 -61.66 45.64
C HIS A 10 5.33 -61.22 44.21
N PRO A 11 4.23 -60.47 44.07
CA PRO A 11 3.26 -60.68 43.01
C PRO A 11 3.26 -59.54 41.97
N THR A 12 2.55 -59.76 40.86
CA THR A 12 1.69 -58.81 40.09
C THR A 12 2.12 -57.33 39.93
N TRP A 13 1.78 -56.76 38.77
CA TRP A 13 1.82 -55.32 38.42
C TRP A 13 3.16 -54.77 37.91
N ALA A 14 3.64 -55.24 36.76
CA ALA A 14 4.57 -54.43 35.94
C ALA A 14 4.49 -54.73 34.43
N VAL A 15 3.36 -55.23 33.95
CA VAL A 15 3.09 -55.36 32.52
C VAL A 15 1.81 -54.58 32.25
N LEU A 16 1.90 -53.27 32.01
CA LEU A 16 0.88 -52.38 31.39
C LEU A 16 1.16 -50.92 31.75
N ALA A 17 2.32 -50.37 31.39
CA ALA A 17 2.53 -48.92 31.47
C ALA A 17 3.64 -48.39 30.54
N LEU A 18 3.79 -48.93 29.31
CA LEU A 18 4.82 -48.39 28.41
C LEU A 18 4.46 -48.27 26.91
N CYS A 19 3.24 -48.60 26.48
CA CYS A 19 2.89 -48.50 25.05
C CYS A 19 1.70 -47.56 24.73
N LEU A 20 1.36 -46.60 25.60
CA LEU A 20 0.25 -45.66 25.36
C LEU A 20 0.61 -44.19 25.62
N LEU A 21 1.87 -43.79 25.41
CA LEU A 21 2.30 -42.38 25.51
C LEU A 21 3.07 -41.84 24.30
N LEU A 22 3.12 -42.54 23.17
CA LEU A 22 3.82 -42.07 21.96
C LEU A 22 2.90 -41.55 20.84
N GLY A 23 1.58 -41.49 21.07
CA GLY A 23 0.60 -41.06 20.05
C GLY A 23 0.20 -39.58 20.07
N ALA A 24 0.83 -38.74 20.89
CA ALA A 24 0.43 -37.34 21.07
C ALA A 24 1.49 -36.32 20.61
N CYS A 25 2.41 -36.71 19.72
CA CYS A 25 3.06 -35.74 18.85
C CYS A 25 2.05 -35.37 17.77
N GLY A 26 1.12 -34.47 18.11
CA GLY A 26 0.32 -33.76 17.12
C GLY A 26 1.31 -33.11 16.15
N GLY A 27 1.46 -33.73 14.98
CA GLY A 27 2.19 -33.13 13.87
C GLY A 27 1.53 -31.79 13.62
N ARG A 28 2.23 -30.72 13.96
CA ARG A 28 1.83 -29.38 13.55
C ARG A 28 1.96 -29.40 12.04
N GLU A 29 0.82 -29.50 11.35
CA GLU A 29 0.76 -29.33 9.91
C GLU A 29 1.43 -27.98 9.63
N ALA A 30 2.51 -28.01 8.87
CA ALA A 30 3.21 -26.79 8.52
C ALA A 30 2.22 -25.92 7.77
N ASP A 31 2.06 -24.66 8.18
CA ASP A 31 1.25 -23.71 7.42
C ASP A 31 1.71 -23.76 5.96
N PRO A 32 0.77 -23.82 4.99
CA PRO A 32 1.14 -23.85 3.59
C PRO A 32 2.04 -22.65 3.31
N ALA A 33 3.17 -22.90 2.65
CA ALA A 33 4.08 -21.85 2.25
C ALA A 33 3.29 -20.76 1.51
N PRO A 34 3.53 -19.47 1.80
CA PRO A 34 2.78 -18.40 1.17
C PRO A 34 2.84 -18.56 -0.35
N ALA A 35 1.69 -18.43 -1.01
CA ALA A 35 1.62 -18.49 -2.47
C ALA A 35 2.61 -17.48 -3.06
N ALA A 36 3.37 -17.91 -4.06
CA ALA A 36 4.36 -17.07 -4.70
C ALA A 36 3.71 -15.80 -5.27
N VAL A 37 4.15 -14.63 -4.82
CA VAL A 37 3.66 -13.34 -5.32
C VAL A 37 4.17 -13.12 -6.74
N ARG A 38 3.25 -12.88 -7.68
CA ARG A 38 3.59 -12.59 -9.09
C ARG A 38 4.50 -11.36 -9.18
N GLN A 39 5.70 -11.55 -9.72
CA GLN A 39 6.61 -10.45 -10.03
C GLN A 39 6.33 -9.93 -11.45
N LEU A 40 6.14 -8.61 -11.59
CA LEU A 40 5.94 -7.94 -12.87
C LEU A 40 7.16 -7.07 -13.19
N VAL A 41 7.52 -6.99 -14.47
CA VAL A 41 8.58 -6.11 -14.96
C VAL A 41 7.97 -5.11 -15.92
N ALA A 42 8.19 -3.82 -15.66
CA ALA A 42 7.79 -2.76 -16.56
C ALA A 42 8.66 -2.76 -17.81
N ARG A 43 8.04 -2.63 -18.99
CA ARG A 43 8.74 -2.40 -20.27
C ARG A 43 8.45 -0.98 -20.72
N VAL A 44 9.49 -0.20 -20.97
CA VAL A 44 9.36 1.15 -21.53
C VAL A 44 8.87 1.02 -22.98
N VAL A 45 7.70 1.58 -23.27
CA VAL A 45 7.11 1.60 -24.63
C VAL A 45 7.24 2.95 -25.31
N ALA A 46 7.35 4.02 -24.52
CA ALA A 46 7.54 5.39 -24.95
C ALA A 46 8.15 6.20 -23.81
N THR A 47 8.84 7.28 -24.16
CA THR A 47 9.38 8.27 -23.22
C THR A 47 8.93 9.64 -23.68
N HIS A 48 8.44 10.46 -22.74
CA HIS A 48 7.99 11.82 -22.98
C HIS A 48 8.79 12.79 -22.10
N PRO A 49 9.04 14.03 -22.55
CA PRO A 49 9.65 15.04 -21.70
C PRO A 49 8.78 15.31 -20.46
N HIS A 50 9.42 15.53 -19.32
CA HIS A 50 8.78 15.97 -18.08
C HIS A 50 9.61 17.11 -17.49
N ASP A 51 8.93 18.05 -16.85
CA ASP A 51 9.56 19.20 -16.20
C ASP A 51 10.33 18.75 -14.95
N PRO A 52 11.68 18.81 -14.95
CA PRO A 52 12.49 18.31 -13.84
C PRO A 52 12.38 19.15 -12.57
N ALA A 53 11.82 20.37 -12.64
CA ALA A 53 11.58 21.20 -11.47
C ALA A 53 10.29 20.81 -10.73
N ALA A 54 9.47 19.94 -11.32
CA ALA A 54 8.20 19.55 -10.77
C ALA A 54 8.30 18.37 -9.82
N PHE A 55 7.99 18.63 -8.55
CA PHE A 55 7.87 17.57 -7.56
C PHE A 55 6.50 16.89 -7.68
N THR A 56 6.35 15.95 -8.62
CA THR A 56 5.08 15.25 -8.91
C THR A 56 4.56 14.50 -7.69
N GLN A 57 3.32 14.75 -7.27
CA GLN A 57 2.64 14.03 -6.18
C GLN A 57 1.32 13.39 -6.61
N GLY A 58 0.73 13.83 -7.71
CA GLY A 58 -0.42 13.20 -8.36
C GLY A 58 -0.33 13.31 -9.87
N LEU A 59 -0.81 12.29 -10.58
CA LEU A 59 -0.76 12.22 -12.04
C LEU A 59 -1.94 11.39 -12.57
N GLU A 60 -2.81 11.96 -13.40
CA GLU A 60 -3.96 11.24 -13.98
C GLU A 60 -4.27 11.66 -15.42
N LEU A 61 -4.67 10.69 -16.24
CA LEU A 61 -5.26 10.93 -17.56
C LEU A 61 -6.79 10.94 -17.47
N VAL A 62 -7.40 12.10 -17.68
CA VAL A 62 -8.86 12.28 -17.60
C VAL A 62 -9.38 12.80 -18.94
N GLY A 63 -10.24 12.02 -19.62
CA GLY A 63 -10.77 12.40 -20.94
C GLY A 63 -9.67 12.63 -21.99
N GLY A 64 -8.54 11.93 -21.86
CA GLY A 64 -7.39 12.12 -22.73
C GLY A 64 -6.53 13.35 -22.42
N ARG A 65 -6.79 14.10 -21.34
CA ARG A 65 -5.95 15.21 -20.89
C ARG A 65 -5.09 14.75 -19.71
N LEU A 66 -3.83 15.16 -19.65
CA LEU A 66 -2.92 14.80 -18.57
C LEU A 66 -2.92 15.90 -17.52
N TYR A 67 -3.29 15.54 -16.30
CA TYR A 67 -3.26 16.43 -15.14
C TYR A 67 -2.21 15.93 -14.15
N GLU A 68 -1.58 16.89 -13.50
CA GLU A 68 -0.55 16.65 -12.52
C GLU A 68 -0.71 17.62 -11.35
N THR A 69 -0.45 17.12 -10.14
CA THR A 69 -0.30 17.95 -8.96
C THR A 69 1.14 17.91 -8.48
N THR A 70 1.63 19.06 -8.03
CA THR A 70 2.98 19.22 -7.51
C THR A 70 2.97 19.46 -6.00
N GLY A 71 4.04 19.03 -5.34
CA GLY A 71 4.39 19.40 -3.98
C GLY A 71 5.45 20.51 -3.94
N LEU A 72 5.95 20.78 -2.72
CA LEU A 72 6.82 21.90 -2.30
C LEU A 72 6.03 23.12 -1.81
N ASN A 73 6.40 23.65 -0.65
CA ASN A 73 5.81 24.87 -0.10
C ASN A 73 5.99 26.01 -1.11
N THR A 74 4.95 26.83 -1.30
CA THR A 74 4.87 27.92 -2.29
C THR A 74 4.94 27.52 -3.78
N ALA A 75 5.03 26.22 -4.10
CA ALA A 75 5.10 25.72 -5.48
C ALA A 75 4.13 24.55 -5.75
N SER A 76 3.29 24.24 -4.78
CA SER A 76 2.24 23.23 -4.90
C SER A 76 1.09 23.76 -5.74
N GLY A 77 0.44 22.90 -6.52
CA GLY A 77 -0.68 23.29 -7.37
C GLY A 77 -1.19 22.18 -8.25
N ILE A 78 -2.08 22.55 -9.16
CA ILE A 78 -2.59 21.71 -10.24
C ILE A 78 -2.12 22.26 -11.58
N ARG A 79 -1.76 21.36 -12.50
CA ARG A 79 -1.42 21.72 -13.87
C ARG A 79 -1.95 20.71 -14.87
N GLU A 80 -2.30 21.21 -16.04
CA GLU A 80 -2.57 20.38 -17.21
C GLU A 80 -1.36 20.44 -18.14
N VAL A 81 -0.93 19.27 -18.60
CA VAL A 81 0.31 19.12 -19.35
C VAL A 81 0.01 18.49 -20.70
N ASP A 82 0.65 19.01 -21.75
CA ASP A 82 0.67 18.36 -23.04
C ASP A 82 1.50 17.07 -22.93
N ARG A 83 0.84 15.91 -23.04
CA ARG A 83 1.49 14.61 -22.82
C ARG A 83 2.65 14.30 -23.76
N ALA A 84 2.67 14.91 -24.95
CA ALA A 84 3.66 14.60 -25.98
C ALA A 84 4.94 15.42 -25.77
N THR A 85 4.77 16.68 -25.37
CA THR A 85 5.84 17.67 -25.26
C THR A 85 6.28 17.95 -23.83
N GLY A 86 5.48 17.59 -22.82
CA GLY A 86 5.71 17.93 -21.41
C GLY A 86 5.43 19.40 -21.06
N ARG A 87 4.92 20.19 -22.01
CA ARG A 87 4.64 21.62 -21.80
C ARG A 87 3.39 21.81 -20.95
N VAL A 88 3.48 22.67 -19.93
CA VAL A 88 2.30 23.12 -19.16
C VAL A 88 1.38 23.92 -20.07
N LEU A 89 0.13 23.47 -20.20
CA LEU A 89 -0.93 24.15 -20.96
C LEU A 89 -1.61 25.22 -20.11
N ARG A 90 -1.81 24.91 -18.83
CA ARG A 90 -2.33 25.82 -17.79
C ARG A 90 -2.06 25.26 -16.41
N SER A 91 -2.08 26.12 -15.40
CA SER A 91 -1.85 25.77 -14.01
C SER A 91 -2.55 26.73 -13.06
N ALA A 92 -2.85 26.27 -11.85
CA ALA A 92 -3.30 27.10 -10.74
C ALA A 92 -2.53 26.71 -9.48
N PRO A 93 -2.08 27.70 -8.67
CA PRO A 93 -1.39 27.43 -7.43
C PRO A 93 -2.35 26.92 -6.36
N LEU A 94 -1.85 26.04 -5.51
CA LEU A 94 -2.45 25.75 -4.21
C LEU A 94 -2.13 26.91 -3.25
N ASP A 95 -2.85 27.01 -2.13
CA ASP A 95 -2.45 27.92 -1.04
C ASP A 95 -0.99 27.67 -0.63
N ASP A 96 -0.20 28.74 -0.53
CA ASP A 96 1.25 28.68 -0.29
C ASP A 96 1.63 28.01 1.05
N THR A 97 0.68 27.94 1.99
CA THR A 97 0.85 27.26 3.29
C THR A 97 0.66 25.75 3.19
N TRP A 98 0.16 25.24 2.08
CA TRP A 98 -0.17 23.83 1.89
C TRP A 98 0.81 23.16 0.92
N PHE A 99 1.30 22.00 1.34
CA PHE A 99 2.03 21.08 0.47
C PHE A 99 1.02 20.17 -0.24
N GLY A 100 0.97 20.23 -1.57
CA GLY A 100 0.06 19.44 -2.39
C GLY A 100 0.51 17.99 -2.54
N GLU A 101 -0.44 17.06 -2.59
CA GLU A 101 -0.21 15.62 -2.65
C GLU A 101 -0.97 14.99 -3.85
N GLY A 102 -1.33 13.71 -3.73
CA GLY A 102 -2.13 12.98 -4.69
C GLY A 102 -3.45 13.66 -5.06
N PHE A 103 -3.87 13.41 -6.29
CA PHE A 103 -5.07 13.98 -6.90
C PHE A 103 -5.83 12.90 -7.66
N THR A 104 -7.15 13.02 -7.74
CA THR A 104 -7.93 12.21 -8.66
C THR A 104 -9.21 12.87 -9.15
N SER A 105 -9.64 12.56 -10.37
CA SER A 105 -10.94 12.98 -10.90
C SER A 105 -12.10 12.36 -10.14
N MET A 106 -13.16 13.15 -9.95
CA MET A 106 -14.43 12.71 -9.36
C MET A 106 -15.45 12.25 -10.42
N GLY A 107 -15.11 12.31 -11.71
CA GLY A 107 -15.96 11.87 -12.82
C GLY A 107 -17.04 12.85 -13.27
N ASP A 108 -17.23 13.98 -12.59
CA ASP A 108 -18.26 14.99 -12.85
C ASP A 108 -17.68 16.35 -13.28
N GLY A 109 -16.47 16.34 -13.86
CA GLY A 109 -15.74 17.55 -14.23
C GLY A 109 -14.95 18.17 -13.06
N ARG A 110 -15.02 17.58 -11.87
CA ARG A 110 -14.20 17.99 -10.72
C ARG A 110 -13.10 16.98 -10.42
N ALA A 111 -12.18 17.40 -9.57
CA ALA A 111 -11.16 16.54 -9.00
C ALA A 111 -10.86 16.92 -7.57
N VAL A 112 -10.42 15.95 -6.78
CA VAL A 112 -9.95 16.17 -5.41
C VAL A 112 -8.43 16.07 -5.37
N GLN A 113 -7.77 16.99 -4.67
CA GLN A 113 -6.35 16.97 -4.36
C GLN A 113 -6.16 16.95 -2.86
N LEU A 114 -5.34 16.02 -2.36
CA LEU A 114 -4.96 15.96 -0.96
C LEU A 114 -3.85 16.96 -0.66
N THR A 115 -3.70 17.29 0.62
CA THR A 115 -2.54 18.02 1.13
C THR A 115 -1.74 17.10 2.02
N TRP A 116 -0.50 17.47 2.33
CA TRP A 116 0.27 16.75 3.31
C TRP A 116 -0.24 17.12 4.73
N LYS A 117 0.54 17.88 5.49
CA LYS A 117 0.29 18.16 6.92
C LYS A 117 -0.87 19.08 7.25
N SER A 118 -1.57 19.60 6.24
CA SER A 118 -2.68 20.52 6.47
C SER A 118 -3.98 19.80 6.84
N GLY A 119 -4.11 18.49 6.56
CA GLY A 119 -5.35 17.74 6.80
C GLY A 119 -6.52 18.27 5.95
N ARG A 120 -6.22 18.79 4.76
CA ARG A 120 -7.18 19.41 3.83
C ARG A 120 -7.20 18.68 2.50
N ALA A 121 -8.39 18.49 1.95
CA ALA A 121 -8.58 18.08 0.57
C ALA A 121 -9.26 19.22 -0.19
N VAL A 122 -8.69 19.62 -1.33
CA VAL A 122 -9.19 20.70 -2.18
C VAL A 122 -9.91 20.11 -3.37
N VAL A 123 -11.07 20.66 -3.71
CA VAL A 123 -11.83 20.27 -4.91
C VAL A 123 -11.63 21.32 -5.97
N TRP A 124 -11.11 20.89 -7.11
CA TRP A 124 -10.90 21.70 -8.30
C TRP A 124 -12.04 21.48 -9.30
N ASP A 125 -12.52 22.56 -9.90
CA ASP A 125 -13.22 22.48 -11.18
C ASP A 125 -12.17 22.29 -12.30
N LEU A 126 -12.26 21.21 -13.08
CA LEU A 126 -11.26 20.91 -14.11
C LEU A 126 -11.45 21.77 -15.37
N ALA A 127 -12.58 22.43 -15.55
CA ALA A 127 -12.78 23.35 -16.67
C ALA A 127 -12.11 24.70 -16.41
N THR A 128 -12.12 25.19 -15.16
CA THR A 128 -11.61 26.54 -14.82
C THR A 128 -10.34 26.54 -13.97
N PHE A 129 -10.04 25.44 -13.25
CA PHE A 129 -9.08 25.38 -12.15
C PHE A 129 -9.43 26.27 -10.96
N ASP A 130 -10.71 26.60 -10.79
CA ASP A 130 -11.17 27.21 -9.56
C ASP A 130 -11.31 26.17 -8.45
N VAL A 131 -11.02 26.59 -7.22
CA VAL A 131 -11.34 25.80 -6.03
C VAL A 131 -12.83 25.93 -5.75
N VAL A 132 -13.56 24.82 -5.83
CA VAL A 132 -15.01 24.75 -5.61
C VAL A 132 -15.38 24.12 -4.26
N GLY A 133 -14.40 23.69 -3.48
CA GLY A 133 -14.62 23.19 -2.14
C GLY A 133 -13.33 22.80 -1.42
N THR A 134 -13.40 22.76 -0.10
CA THR A 134 -12.33 22.25 0.76
C THR A 134 -12.94 21.40 1.86
N PHE A 135 -12.40 20.20 2.05
CA PHE A 135 -12.81 19.28 3.12
C PHE A 135 -11.67 19.08 4.11
N ALA A 136 -12.01 18.89 5.38
CA ALA A 136 -11.07 18.44 6.39
C ALA A 136 -11.10 16.91 6.48
N TYR A 137 -9.95 16.29 6.72
CA TYR A 137 -9.86 14.87 7.05
C TYR A 137 -8.88 14.64 8.21
N GLY A 138 -9.02 13.51 8.89
CA GLY A 138 -8.10 13.07 9.94
C GLY A 138 -7.12 12.01 9.44
N GLY A 139 -5.95 11.94 10.08
CA GLY A 139 -4.86 11.01 9.76
C GLY A 139 -3.81 11.61 8.83
N GLN A 140 -2.56 11.17 9.01
CA GLN A 140 -1.42 11.34 8.11
C GLN A 140 -0.25 10.44 8.51
#